data_AF-A0A382GDL5-F1
#
_entry.id   AF-A0A382GDL5-F1
#
_cell.length_a   1.000
_cell.length_b   1.000
_cell.length_c   1.000
_cell.angle_alpha   90.00
_cell.angle_beta   90.00
_cell.angle_gamma   90.00
#
_symmetry.space_group_name_H-M   'P 1'
#
loop_
_entity.id
_entity.type
_entity.pdbx_description
1 polymer ?
#
loop_
_entity_poly.entity_id
_entity_poly.type
_entity_poly.pdbx_seq_one_letter_code
_entity_poly.pdbx_strand_id
1 'polypeptide(L)'
;DWSDSLKEMQRNWIGRSEGAEVVFQVQESNEEIAVFTTRPDTLFGATYMVLSPEHELVDALTTEDQREAVCNYREAAAQKSDLERTELAKEKTGEFTGAYAINPVNDEPVPIWIADYVLSTYGTGAIMAVPAHDERDLEFAEKFELPVRVVVEASGGEGSLGFTGNGTSVDSGFLTGLATSEAKAKIIDWLDANGKGKRTINFKLRDWLFSRQRYWGEPFPIVWREGFHEAVDESDLPLLPPELTDYKPTEDGEPPLARAADWVNLPDGTTRETNTMPQWAGSCWYYLRYLDAQNEDCFVSESAEKYWMNVDLYVGGTEHAVLHLLYARFWHKVLFDLGHLSTPEPFQRLVNQGIILGEDGQKMSKSRGNAVNPDTVIDEYGADAFRLYEMFMGPLEMMKPWNTKGVEGVYRFLGRVWRLFIDEESYKDYEQAVAAAPDQAEALLVDLKLHKAITDDAPNNEQLKALHACIKKVTDDLDGMRFNTSISALMVFVNDA
;
A
#
# COMPACT_ATOMS: atom_id res chain seq x y z
N ASP A 1 -12.66 -12.70 3.32
CA ASP A 1 -11.89 -13.14 4.51
C ASP A 1 -10.47 -12.61 4.53
N TRP A 2 -10.33 -11.31 4.86
CA TRP A 2 -9.02 -10.67 5.05
C TRP A 2 -8.84 -10.34 6.54
N SER A 3 -7.61 -10.27 7.03
CA SER A 3 -7.31 -9.89 8.42
C SER A 3 -7.78 -8.47 8.72
N ASP A 4 -8.18 -8.21 9.97
CA ASP A 4 -8.65 -6.88 10.35
C ASP A 4 -7.52 -5.84 10.35
N SER A 5 -6.30 -6.25 10.70
CA SER A 5 -5.09 -5.41 10.58
C SER A 5 -4.91 -4.90 9.15
N LEU A 6 -5.08 -5.76 8.14
CA LEU A 6 -4.96 -5.35 6.75
C LEU A 6 -6.08 -4.41 6.30
N LYS A 7 -7.33 -4.71 6.67
CA LYS A 7 -8.45 -3.81 6.38
C LYS A 7 -8.21 -2.44 7.00
N GLU A 8 -7.67 -2.41 8.22
CA GLU A 8 -7.38 -1.17 8.93
C GLU A 8 -6.27 -0.36 8.27
N MET A 9 -5.21 -1.02 7.77
CA MET A 9 -4.20 -0.36 6.93
C MET A 9 -4.82 0.31 5.72
N GLN A 10 -5.73 -0.36 4.99
CA GLN A 10 -6.42 0.25 3.85
C GLN A 10 -7.40 1.35 4.27
N ARG A 11 -8.15 1.20 5.36
CA ARG A 11 -9.05 2.26 5.87
C ARG A 11 -8.28 3.52 6.23
N ASN A 12 -7.16 3.38 6.92
CA ASN A 12 -6.29 4.50 7.30
C ASN A 12 -5.62 5.14 6.08
N TRP A 13 -5.27 4.35 5.08
CA TRP A 13 -4.72 4.86 3.81
C TRP A 13 -5.77 5.64 3.01
N ILE A 14 -6.98 5.09 2.88
CA ILE A 14 -8.11 5.76 2.22
C ILE A 14 -8.50 7.03 2.99
N GLY A 15 -8.51 6.94 4.31
CA GLY A 15 -8.70 8.05 5.24
C GLY A 15 -9.97 8.86 4.95
N ARG A 16 -11.12 8.17 4.80
CA ARG A 16 -12.41 8.85 4.67
C ARG A 16 -12.71 9.61 5.96
N SER A 17 -12.99 10.90 5.83
CA SER A 17 -13.34 11.79 6.92
C SER A 17 -14.60 12.57 6.58
N GLU A 18 -15.44 12.79 7.59
CA GLU A 18 -16.63 13.62 7.46
C GLU A 18 -16.41 14.90 8.26
N GLY A 19 -16.74 16.04 7.66
CA GLY A 19 -16.46 17.33 8.24
C GLY A 19 -17.26 18.44 7.55
N ALA A 20 -16.68 19.64 7.58
CA ALA A 20 -17.20 20.81 6.90
C ALA A 20 -16.12 21.41 6.00
N GLU A 21 -16.54 21.85 4.82
CA GLU A 21 -15.85 22.94 4.12
C GLU A 21 -16.34 24.25 4.74
N VAL A 22 -15.41 25.13 5.11
CA VAL A 22 -15.68 26.43 5.74
C VAL A 22 -15.02 27.51 4.90
N VAL A 23 -15.75 28.59 4.62
CA VAL A 23 -15.28 29.71 3.81
C VAL A 23 -14.94 30.88 4.74
N PHE A 24 -13.71 31.37 4.62
CA PHE A 24 -13.22 32.56 5.31
C PHE A 24 -13.04 33.70 4.30
N GLN A 25 -13.66 34.85 4.57
CA GLN A 25 -13.49 36.04 3.72
C GLN A 25 -12.15 36.70 4.03
N VAL A 26 -11.37 37.04 3.01
CA VAL A 26 -10.14 37.82 3.21
C VAL A 26 -10.52 39.26 3.57
N GLN A 27 -9.93 39.80 4.63
CA GLN A 27 -10.20 41.16 5.08
C GLN A 27 -9.80 42.16 3.99
N GLU A 28 -10.68 43.13 3.71
CA GLU A 28 -10.47 44.17 2.68
C GLU A 28 -10.26 43.63 1.25
N SER A 29 -10.67 42.39 0.97
CA SER A 29 -10.60 41.76 -0.34
C SER A 29 -11.88 41.00 -0.66
N ASN A 30 -12.13 40.73 -1.95
CA ASN A 30 -13.21 39.85 -2.40
C ASN A 30 -12.79 38.37 -2.44
N GLU A 31 -11.51 38.08 -2.17
CA GLU A 31 -11.00 36.70 -2.15
C GLU A 31 -11.56 35.90 -0.97
N GLU A 32 -11.80 34.62 -1.21
CA GLU A 32 -12.31 33.66 -0.24
C GLU A 32 -11.33 32.51 -0.06
N ILE A 33 -11.13 32.07 1.19
CA ILE A 33 -10.30 30.92 1.52
C ILE A 33 -11.19 29.80 2.03
N ALA A 34 -11.34 28.75 1.23
CA ALA A 34 -12.03 27.54 1.65
C ALA A 34 -11.07 26.63 2.42
N VAL A 35 -11.52 26.06 3.53
CA VAL A 35 -10.77 25.07 4.32
C VAL A 35 -11.64 23.86 4.62
N PHE A 36 -11.03 22.68 4.71
CA PHE A 36 -11.69 21.48 5.20
C PHE A 36 -11.31 21.19 6.65
N THR A 37 -12.31 20.92 7.51
CA THR A 37 -12.07 20.51 8.90
C THR A 37 -12.98 19.36 9.32
N THR A 38 -12.42 18.40 10.06
CA THR A 38 -13.15 17.32 10.75
C THR A 38 -13.62 17.73 12.14
N ARG A 39 -13.21 18.92 12.59
CA ARG A 39 -13.54 19.56 13.87
C ARG A 39 -14.24 20.90 13.65
N PRO A 40 -15.35 20.97 12.90
CA PRO A 40 -16.05 22.24 12.74
C PRO A 40 -16.59 22.76 14.09
N ASP A 41 -16.78 21.89 15.09
CA ASP A 41 -17.16 22.27 16.45
C ASP A 41 -16.19 23.25 17.11
N THR A 42 -14.92 23.26 16.68
CA THR A 42 -13.88 24.11 17.26
C THR A 42 -13.65 25.42 16.48
N LEU A 43 -14.51 25.75 15.51
CA LEU A 43 -14.34 26.90 14.60
C LEU A 43 -14.23 28.26 15.34
N PHE A 44 -14.87 28.42 16.49
CA PHE A 44 -14.72 29.61 17.35
C PHE A 44 -13.32 29.78 17.95
N GLY A 45 -12.54 28.69 17.99
CA GLY A 45 -11.16 28.67 18.47
C GLY A 45 -10.13 28.79 17.35
N ALA A 46 -10.56 29.01 16.10
CA ALA A 46 -9.65 29.26 15.00
C ALA A 46 -9.03 30.66 15.14
N THR A 47 -7.73 30.71 15.43
CA THR A 47 -7.01 31.96 15.76
C THR A 47 -6.02 32.40 14.68
N TYR A 48 -5.72 31.54 13.71
CA TYR A 48 -4.97 31.87 12.50
C TYR A 48 -5.33 30.89 11.37
N MET A 49 -4.94 31.22 10.15
CA MET A 49 -5.05 30.34 8.99
C MET A 49 -3.67 30.03 8.44
N VAL A 50 -3.54 28.85 7.81
CA VAL A 50 -2.29 28.44 7.17
C VAL A 50 -2.58 27.92 5.77
N LEU A 51 -1.89 28.48 4.79
CA LEU A 51 -1.92 28.07 3.39
C LEU A 51 -0.65 27.27 3.08
N SER A 52 -0.76 26.34 2.15
CA SER A 52 0.42 25.76 1.52
C SER A 52 1.23 26.85 0.79
N PRO A 53 2.56 26.79 0.77
CA PRO A 53 3.40 27.73 0.03
C PRO A 53 3.10 27.79 -1.48
N GLU A 54 2.50 26.73 -2.02
CA GLU A 54 2.07 26.64 -3.42
C GLU A 54 0.64 27.12 -3.68
N HIS A 55 -0.10 27.54 -2.65
CA HIS A 55 -1.51 27.93 -2.78
C HIS A 55 -1.66 29.16 -3.69
N GLU A 56 -2.64 29.13 -4.59
CA GLU A 56 -2.83 30.13 -5.65
C GLU A 56 -3.02 31.56 -5.12
N LEU A 57 -3.66 31.70 -3.95
CA LEU A 57 -3.89 33.00 -3.30
C LEU A 57 -2.64 33.62 -2.65
N VAL A 58 -1.53 32.90 -2.48
CA VAL A 58 -0.37 33.41 -1.71
C VAL A 58 0.14 34.73 -2.31
N ASP A 59 0.26 34.83 -3.63
CA ASP A 59 0.75 36.04 -4.29
C ASP A 59 -0.22 37.23 -4.15
N ALA A 60 -1.53 36.97 -4.10
CA ALA A 60 -2.55 38.00 -3.90
C ALA A 60 -2.65 38.48 -2.45
N LEU A 61 -2.37 37.60 -1.49
CA LEU A 61 -2.48 37.88 -0.05
C LEU A 61 -1.20 38.49 0.54
N THR A 62 -0.06 38.33 -0.14
CA THR A 62 1.22 38.78 0.40
C THR A 62 1.38 40.30 0.28
N THR A 63 1.43 41.00 1.41
CA THR A 63 1.69 42.44 1.47
C THR A 63 3.12 42.76 1.02
N GLU A 64 3.37 43.99 0.60
CA GLU A 64 4.67 44.40 0.08
C GLU A 64 5.81 44.17 1.10
N ASP A 65 5.56 44.48 2.37
CA ASP A 65 6.55 44.32 3.44
C ASP A 65 6.90 42.85 3.74
N GLN A 66 6.02 41.90 3.40
CA GLN A 66 6.23 40.46 3.62
C GLN A 66 6.73 39.71 2.38
N ARG A 67 6.78 40.39 1.23
CA ARG A 67 7.03 39.76 -0.08
C ARG A 67 8.36 39.03 -0.16
N GLU A 68 9.43 39.66 0.32
CA GLU A 68 10.76 39.05 0.31
C GLU A 68 10.82 37.79 1.20
N ALA A 69 10.26 37.87 2.42
CA ALA A 69 10.24 36.74 3.35
C ALA A 69 9.43 35.56 2.81
N VAL A 70 8.23 35.83 2.28
CA VAL A 70 7.36 34.82 1.66
C VAL A 70 8.03 34.18 0.44
N CYS A 71 8.64 34.96 -0.46
CA CYS A 71 9.35 34.41 -1.62
C CYS A 71 10.49 33.48 -1.19
N ASN A 72 11.33 33.91 -0.25
CA ASN A 72 12.43 33.11 0.26
C ASN A 72 11.93 31.79 0.90
N TYR A 73 10.82 31.86 1.63
CA TYR A 73 10.21 30.67 2.24
C TYR A 73 9.64 29.70 1.20
N ARG A 74 8.97 30.21 0.15
CA ARG A 74 8.47 29.37 -0.97
C ARG A 74 9.61 28.65 -1.68
N GLU A 75 10.72 29.34 -1.95
CA GLU A 75 11.91 28.72 -2.56
C GLU A 75 12.50 27.60 -1.69
N ALA A 76 12.60 27.83 -0.38
CA ALA A 76 13.07 26.82 0.56
C ALA A 76 12.11 25.63 0.69
N ALA A 77 10.79 25.88 0.68
CA ALA A 77 9.77 24.84 0.75
C ALA A 77 9.74 23.97 -0.52
N ALA A 78 9.92 24.58 -1.71
CA ALA A 78 9.93 23.89 -3.00
C ALA A 78 11.10 22.89 -3.16
N GLN A 79 12.16 23.02 -2.36
CA GLN A 79 13.29 22.10 -2.33
C GLN A 79 13.06 20.87 -1.45
N LYS A 80 11.92 20.80 -0.73
CA LYS A 80 11.57 19.71 0.17
C LYS A 80 10.50 18.83 -0.46
N SER A 81 10.61 17.53 -0.24
CA SER A 81 9.54 16.57 -0.54
C SER A 81 8.37 16.67 0.45
N ASP A 82 7.17 16.22 0.05
CA ASP A 82 6.01 16.12 0.95
C ASP A 82 6.32 15.39 2.27
N LEU A 83 7.19 14.37 2.22
CA LEU A 83 7.60 13.60 3.40
C LEU A 83 8.49 14.43 4.34
N GLU A 84 9.42 15.21 3.78
CA GLU A 84 10.27 16.14 4.54
C GLU A 84 9.48 17.28 5.18
N ARG A 85 8.37 17.69 4.54
CA ARG A 85 7.46 18.73 5.03
C ARG A 85 6.49 18.26 6.12
N THR A 86 6.22 16.95 6.19
CA THR A 86 5.23 16.38 7.10
C THR A 86 5.87 15.50 8.17
N GLU A 87 5.95 14.19 7.97
CA GLU A 87 6.33 13.21 9.00
C GLU A 87 7.77 13.37 9.50
N LEU A 88 8.68 13.88 8.66
CA LEU A 88 10.10 14.07 9.02
C LEU A 88 10.39 15.48 9.57
N ALA A 89 9.44 16.40 9.49
CA ALA A 89 9.62 17.78 9.95
C ALA A 89 9.59 17.84 11.48
N LYS A 90 10.75 18.08 12.08
CA LYS A 90 10.88 18.25 13.54
C LYS A 90 10.67 19.68 14.01
N GLU A 91 10.81 20.65 13.12
CA GLU A 91 10.70 22.07 13.43
C GLU A 91 9.54 22.67 12.65
N LYS A 92 8.62 23.36 13.35
CA LYS A 92 7.57 24.14 12.71
C LYS A 92 8.17 25.38 12.07
N THR A 93 7.89 25.63 10.81
CA THR A 93 8.35 26.83 10.10
C THR A 93 7.16 27.45 9.37
N GLY A 94 7.20 28.75 9.13
CA GLY A 94 6.14 29.45 8.42
C GLY A 94 6.40 30.95 8.40
N GLU A 95 5.74 31.63 7.47
CA GLU A 95 5.86 33.08 7.28
C GLU A 95 4.49 33.74 7.24
N PHE A 96 4.39 34.93 7.83
CA PHE A 96 3.17 35.72 7.84
C PHE A 96 2.99 36.43 6.50
N THR A 97 1.81 36.33 5.90
CA THR A 97 1.54 36.97 4.60
C THR A 97 1.32 38.47 4.70
N GLY A 98 1.01 38.98 5.90
CA GLY A 98 0.56 40.36 6.08
C GLY A 98 -0.96 40.53 5.96
N ALA A 99 -1.67 39.52 5.44
CA ALA A 99 -3.12 39.54 5.29
C ALA A 99 -3.83 38.85 6.46
N TYR A 100 -5.11 39.19 6.60
CA TYR A 100 -6.01 38.64 7.59
C TYR A 100 -7.25 38.08 6.89
N ALA A 101 -7.81 37.03 7.46
CA ALA A 101 -9.11 36.49 7.11
C ALA A 101 -10.11 36.77 8.23
N ILE A 102 -11.40 36.79 7.91
CA ILE A 102 -12.48 36.99 8.88
C ILE A 102 -13.05 35.63 9.26
N ASN A 103 -12.98 35.29 10.54
CA ASN A 103 -13.56 34.05 11.03
C ASN A 103 -15.10 34.12 10.91
N PRO A 104 -15.73 33.17 10.19
CA PRO A 104 -17.12 33.29 9.77
C PRO A 104 -18.13 33.27 10.92
N VAL A 105 -17.77 32.77 12.11
CA VAL A 105 -18.70 32.58 13.25
C VAL A 105 -18.67 33.69 14.30
N ASN A 106 -17.61 34.49 14.35
CA ASN A 106 -17.42 35.55 15.35
C ASN A 106 -16.96 36.90 14.74
N ASP A 107 -16.72 36.94 13.42
CA ASP A 107 -16.25 38.11 12.68
C ASP A 107 -14.91 38.68 13.17
N GLU A 108 -14.13 37.88 13.92
CA GLU A 108 -12.80 38.26 14.39
C GLU A 108 -11.75 38.11 13.26
N PRO A 109 -10.83 39.06 13.07
CA PRO A 109 -9.74 38.92 12.11
C PRO A 109 -8.69 37.92 12.61
N VAL A 110 -8.29 36.99 11.74
CA VAL A 110 -7.28 35.97 11.99
C VAL A 110 -6.13 36.10 10.99
N PRO A 111 -4.86 36.12 11.42
CA PRO A 111 -3.72 36.28 10.51
C PRO A 111 -3.58 35.06 9.58
N ILE A 112 -3.18 35.33 8.35
CA ILE A 112 -2.95 34.31 7.32
C ILE A 112 -1.45 34.05 7.19
N TRP A 113 -1.03 32.81 7.41
CA TRP A 113 0.34 32.34 7.30
C TRP A 113 0.51 31.37 6.13
N ILE A 114 1.75 31.19 5.68
CA ILE A 114 2.14 30.03 4.87
C ILE A 114 3.03 29.11 5.69
N ALA A 115 2.85 27.80 5.54
CA ALA A 115 3.72 26.82 6.19
C ALA A 115 3.80 25.53 5.38
N ASP A 116 4.98 24.93 5.34
CA ASP A 116 5.26 23.76 4.52
C ASP A 116 4.55 22.48 4.99
N TYR A 117 4.12 22.40 6.25
CA TYR A 117 3.33 21.27 6.75
C TYR A 117 1.90 21.21 6.18
N VAL A 118 1.41 22.28 5.53
CA VAL A 118 0.18 22.29 4.75
C VAL A 118 0.54 21.98 3.30
N LEU A 119 -0.12 20.97 2.72
CA LEU A 119 0.14 20.48 1.36
C LEU A 119 -0.98 20.94 0.44
N SER A 120 -0.63 21.56 -0.69
CA SER A 120 -1.59 22.00 -1.72
C SER A 120 -2.43 20.86 -2.30
N THR A 121 -1.87 19.65 -2.29
CA THR A 121 -2.49 18.41 -2.80
C THR A 121 -3.40 17.72 -1.79
N TYR A 122 -3.63 18.31 -0.60
CA TYR A 122 -4.48 17.75 0.44
C TYR A 122 -5.57 18.73 0.89
N GLY A 123 -6.83 18.28 0.85
CA GLY A 123 -7.98 19.14 1.13
C GLY A 123 -8.05 20.28 0.12
N THR A 124 -8.12 21.52 0.62
CA THR A 124 -8.12 22.74 -0.21
C THR A 124 -6.74 23.39 -0.30
N GLY A 125 -5.69 22.77 0.26
CA GLY A 125 -4.38 23.41 0.38
C GLY A 125 -4.31 24.53 1.42
N ALA A 126 -5.35 24.69 2.23
CA ALA A 126 -5.45 25.65 3.34
C ALA A 126 -6.16 25.01 4.54
N ILE A 127 -5.80 25.45 5.75
CA ILE A 127 -6.43 25.02 7.01
C ILE A 127 -6.77 26.22 7.90
N MET A 128 -7.82 26.07 8.69
CA MET A 128 -8.00 26.87 9.90
C MET A 128 -7.20 26.20 11.03
N ALA A 129 -6.46 26.98 11.79
CA ALA A 129 -5.68 26.45 12.90
C ALA A 129 -6.38 26.71 14.23
N VAL A 130 -6.55 25.66 15.04
CA VAL A 130 -7.22 25.73 16.35
C VAL A 130 -6.27 25.22 17.44
N PRO A 131 -5.33 26.06 17.90
CA PRO A 131 -4.20 25.62 18.75
C PRO A 131 -4.60 24.91 20.04
N ALA A 132 -5.73 25.27 20.64
CA ALA A 132 -6.15 24.60 21.87
C ALA A 132 -6.57 23.13 21.66
N HIS A 133 -6.82 22.69 20.42
CA HIS A 133 -7.44 21.41 20.11
C HIS A 133 -6.79 20.65 18.93
N ASP A 134 -5.63 21.08 18.45
CA ASP A 134 -4.74 20.33 17.55
C ASP A 134 -3.28 20.58 17.99
N GLU A 135 -2.53 19.50 18.20
CA GLU A 135 -1.16 19.56 18.72
C GLU A 135 -0.20 20.27 17.76
N ARG A 136 -0.37 20.10 16.44
CA ARG A 136 0.50 20.75 15.44
C ARG A 136 0.24 22.25 15.40
N ASP A 137 -1.02 22.64 15.53
CA ASP A 137 -1.43 24.04 15.59
C ASP A 137 -0.96 24.69 16.90
N LEU A 138 -0.92 23.93 18.00
CA LEU A 138 -0.38 24.39 19.28
C LEU A 138 1.11 24.68 19.19
N GLU A 139 1.90 23.71 18.70
CA GLU A 139 3.35 23.87 18.53
C GLU A 139 3.70 25.07 17.64
N PHE A 140 2.95 25.27 16.55
CA PHE A 140 3.12 26.41 15.67
C PHE A 140 2.74 27.72 16.38
N ALA A 141 1.61 27.74 17.10
CA ALA A 141 1.17 28.91 17.85
C ALA A 141 2.16 29.32 18.94
N GLU A 142 2.72 28.36 19.68
CA GLU A 142 3.73 28.62 20.71
C GLU A 142 5.01 29.18 20.10
N LYS A 143 5.46 28.66 18.96
CA LYS A 143 6.67 29.14 18.28
C LYS A 143 6.53 30.58 17.78
N PHE A 144 5.37 30.93 17.23
CA PHE A 144 5.10 32.23 16.62
C PHE A 144 4.29 33.18 17.52
N GLU A 145 4.14 32.84 18.81
CA GLU A 145 3.42 33.62 19.83
C GLU A 145 1.98 33.99 19.41
N LEU A 146 1.29 33.07 18.73
CA LEU A 146 -0.08 33.26 18.24
C LEU A 146 -1.13 32.97 19.33
N PRO A 147 -2.33 33.58 19.24
CA PRO A 147 -3.37 33.38 20.24
C PRO A 147 -3.82 31.92 20.35
N VAL A 148 -4.09 31.48 21.57
CA VAL A 148 -4.62 30.15 21.87
C VAL A 148 -5.94 30.30 22.63
N ARG A 149 -7.02 29.73 22.11
CA ARG A 149 -8.37 29.84 22.67
C ARG A 149 -9.00 28.47 22.87
N VAL A 150 -9.28 28.14 24.14
CA VAL A 150 -10.01 26.91 24.49
C VAL A 150 -11.48 27.10 24.14
N VAL A 151 -12.00 26.20 23.32
CA VAL A 151 -13.42 26.16 22.90
C VAL A 151 -14.10 24.82 23.16
N VAL A 152 -13.35 23.82 23.61
CA VAL A 152 -13.86 22.54 24.09
C VAL A 152 -13.28 22.24 25.46
N GLU A 153 -14.14 22.09 26.44
CA GLU A 153 -13.78 21.65 27.78
C GLU A 153 -13.71 20.13 27.85
N ALA A 154 -12.57 19.61 28.30
CA ALA A 154 -12.37 18.17 28.50
C ALA A 154 -13.22 17.66 29.68
N SER A 155 -13.72 16.43 29.57
CA SER A 155 -14.44 15.78 30.67
C SER A 155 -13.46 15.03 31.59
N GLY A 156 -13.83 14.84 32.85
CA GLY A 156 -13.10 13.93 33.75
C GLY A 156 -11.80 14.47 34.37
N GLY A 157 -11.57 15.78 34.34
CA GLY A 157 -10.43 16.43 35.01
C GLY A 157 -9.15 16.49 34.17
N GLU A 158 -9.21 16.12 32.89
CA GLU A 158 -8.15 16.39 31.91
C GLU A 158 -8.04 17.90 31.62
N GLY A 159 -6.84 18.36 31.23
CA GLY A 159 -6.65 19.74 30.79
C GLY A 159 -7.24 19.97 29.40
N SER A 160 -7.89 21.12 29.20
CA SER A 160 -8.54 21.46 27.92
C SER A 160 -7.58 21.99 26.84
N LEU A 161 -6.35 22.36 27.22
CA LEU A 161 -5.31 22.81 26.29
C LEU A 161 -4.62 21.59 25.65
N GLY A 162 -4.62 21.54 24.32
CA GLY A 162 -4.16 20.38 23.55
C GLY A 162 -5.16 19.23 23.51
N PHE A 163 -6.39 19.43 24.01
CA PHE A 163 -7.40 18.37 24.07
C PHE A 163 -8.03 18.12 22.70
N THR A 164 -7.80 16.93 22.14
CA THR A 164 -8.30 16.49 20.83
C THR A 164 -9.54 15.60 20.91
N GLY A 165 -9.98 15.24 22.12
CA GLY A 165 -11.13 14.36 22.37
C GLY A 165 -12.50 15.03 22.20
N ASN A 166 -13.54 14.27 22.55
CA ASN A 166 -14.91 14.78 22.64
C ASN A 166 -15.15 15.38 24.04
N GLY A 167 -15.72 16.57 24.08
CA GLY A 167 -16.00 17.30 25.31
C GLY A 167 -17.26 18.16 25.18
N THR A 168 -17.30 19.24 25.97
CA THR A 168 -18.39 20.22 25.96
C THR A 168 -17.90 21.53 25.39
N SER A 169 -18.64 22.11 24.46
CA SER A 169 -18.25 23.38 23.84
C SER A 169 -18.33 24.53 24.86
N VAL A 170 -17.28 25.34 24.94
CA VAL A 170 -17.17 26.54 25.79
C VAL A 170 -16.74 27.73 24.94
N ASP A 171 -17.05 28.96 25.37
CA ASP A 171 -16.67 30.20 24.67
C ASP A 171 -16.98 30.23 23.16
N SER A 172 -18.03 29.52 22.74
CA SER A 172 -18.37 29.21 21.34
C SER A 172 -19.76 29.70 20.94
N GLY A 173 -20.20 30.83 21.50
CA GLY A 173 -21.48 31.47 21.16
C GLY A 173 -22.67 30.51 21.24
N PHE A 174 -23.30 30.26 20.09
CA PHE A 174 -24.49 29.39 19.98
C PHE A 174 -24.21 27.89 20.15
N LEU A 175 -22.94 27.48 20.20
CA LEU A 175 -22.53 26.10 20.47
C LEU A 175 -22.27 25.84 21.96
N THR A 176 -22.08 26.89 22.78
CA THR A 176 -21.72 26.75 24.20
C THR A 176 -22.70 25.84 24.95
N GLY A 177 -22.15 24.89 25.70
CA GLY A 177 -22.90 23.88 26.46
C GLY A 177 -23.27 22.61 25.68
N LEU A 178 -23.03 22.55 24.37
CA LEU A 178 -23.31 21.36 23.57
C LEU A 178 -22.14 20.37 23.61
N ALA A 179 -22.48 19.07 23.64
CA ALA A 179 -21.51 18.01 23.44
C ALA A 179 -20.93 18.06 22.02
N THR A 180 -19.67 17.66 21.83
CA THR A 180 -18.97 17.71 20.53
C THR A 180 -19.79 17.19 19.34
N SER A 181 -20.50 16.06 19.48
CA SER A 181 -21.31 15.51 18.38
C SER A 181 -22.48 16.43 17.98
N GLU A 182 -23.17 17.01 18.96
CA GLU A 182 -24.27 17.95 18.75
C GLU A 182 -23.75 19.29 18.21
N ALA A 183 -22.61 19.75 18.74
CA ALA A 183 -21.95 20.95 18.29
C ALA A 183 -21.56 20.84 16.82
N LYS A 184 -20.89 19.74 16.41
CA LYS A 184 -20.53 19.46 15.00
C LYS A 184 -21.74 19.52 14.07
N ALA A 185 -22.84 18.85 14.44
CA ALA A 185 -24.05 18.86 13.63
C ALA A 185 -24.60 20.29 13.50
N LYS A 186 -24.75 21.00 14.63
CA LYS A 186 -25.32 22.35 14.65
C LYS A 186 -24.48 23.37 13.89
N ILE A 187 -23.14 23.31 13.97
CA ILE A 187 -22.29 24.24 13.24
C ILE A 187 -22.31 23.97 11.74
N ILE A 188 -22.36 22.70 11.31
CA ILE A 188 -22.45 22.36 9.88
C ILE A 188 -23.75 22.90 9.29
N ASP A 189 -24.87 22.69 9.98
CA ASP A 189 -26.18 23.19 9.55
C ASP A 189 -26.20 24.73 9.54
N TRP A 190 -25.54 25.38 10.51
CA TRP A 190 -25.41 26.83 10.54
C TRP A 190 -24.56 27.37 9.39
N LEU A 191 -23.43 26.72 9.07
CA LEU A 191 -22.55 27.11 7.96
C LEU A 191 -23.30 27.05 6.62
N ASP A 192 -24.04 25.97 6.39
CA ASP A 192 -24.85 25.78 5.18
C ASP A 192 -25.97 26.84 5.08
N ALA A 193 -26.73 27.04 6.17
CA ALA A 193 -27.81 28.02 6.21
C ALA A 193 -27.36 29.48 6.01
N ASN A 194 -26.10 29.80 6.32
CA ASN A 194 -25.55 31.15 6.17
C ASN A 194 -24.64 31.28 4.94
N GLY A 195 -24.54 30.25 4.09
CA GLY A 195 -23.69 30.26 2.90
C GLY A 195 -22.20 30.43 3.21
N LYS A 196 -21.77 30.03 4.42
CA LYS A 196 -20.37 30.15 4.88
C LYS A 196 -19.62 28.81 4.90
N GLY A 197 -20.24 27.76 4.36
CA GLY A 197 -19.66 26.42 4.29
C GLY A 197 -20.71 25.37 4.01
N LYS A 198 -20.28 24.10 3.93
CA LYS A 198 -21.17 22.97 3.68
C LYS A 198 -20.62 21.68 4.30
N ARG A 199 -21.48 20.68 4.49
CA ARG A 199 -21.06 19.33 4.85
C ARG A 199 -20.21 18.74 3.73
N THR A 200 -19.02 18.27 4.06
CA THR A 200 -18.09 17.71 3.07
C THR A 200 -17.52 16.38 3.57
N ILE A 201 -17.43 15.42 2.65
CA ILE A 201 -16.66 14.18 2.85
C ILE A 201 -15.33 14.39 2.15
N ASN A 202 -14.23 14.17 2.88
CA ASN A 202 -12.89 14.24 2.32
C ASN A 202 -12.17 12.91 2.48
N PHE A 203 -11.21 12.64 1.60
CA PHE A 203 -10.40 11.44 1.62
C PHE A 203 -8.92 11.82 1.77
N LYS A 204 -8.17 11.01 2.52
CA LYS A 204 -6.70 11.09 2.54
C LYS A 204 -6.10 10.54 1.24
N LEU A 205 -6.80 9.58 0.63
CA LEU A 205 -6.41 9.03 -0.66
C LEU A 205 -6.30 10.13 -1.71
N ARG A 206 -5.18 10.15 -2.43
CA ARG A 206 -4.96 10.99 -3.60
C ARG A 206 -5.16 10.18 -4.87
N ASP A 207 -5.37 10.87 -5.97
CA ASP A 207 -5.32 10.25 -7.27
C ASP A 207 -3.97 9.58 -7.52
N TRP A 208 -4.03 8.49 -8.26
CA TRP A 208 -2.85 7.69 -8.54
C TRP A 208 -2.04 8.35 -9.66
N LEU A 209 -0.88 8.92 -9.30
CA LEU A 209 0.14 9.33 -10.26
C LEU A 209 0.62 8.10 -11.05
N PHE A 210 0.06 7.93 -12.24
CA PHE A 210 0.23 6.73 -13.05
C PHE A 210 1.46 6.83 -13.97
N SER A 211 1.73 8.00 -14.57
CA SER A 211 2.82 8.17 -15.56
C SER A 211 4.23 8.04 -14.98
N ARG A 212 5.16 7.51 -15.79
CA ARG A 212 6.58 7.35 -15.47
C ARG A 212 7.47 7.86 -16.60
N GLN A 213 8.50 8.65 -16.24
CA GLN A 213 9.54 9.11 -17.17
C GLN A 213 10.62 8.02 -17.33
N ARG A 214 10.21 6.82 -17.76
CA ARG A 214 11.07 5.62 -17.90
C ARG A 214 10.81 4.93 -19.23
N TYR A 215 11.81 4.23 -19.73
CA TYR A 215 11.68 3.43 -20.95
C TYR A 215 10.94 2.10 -20.71
N TRP A 216 11.28 1.40 -19.62
CA TRP A 216 10.81 0.03 -19.38
C TRP A 216 9.43 0.01 -18.72
N GLY A 217 8.40 0.29 -19.52
CA GLY A 217 6.99 0.24 -19.19
C GLY A 217 6.16 0.32 -20.46
N GLU A 218 4.86 0.06 -20.37
CA GLU A 218 3.95 0.11 -21.51
C GLU A 218 3.78 1.57 -21.97
N PRO A 219 3.95 1.90 -23.26
CA PRO A 219 3.62 3.24 -23.77
C PRO A 219 2.15 3.58 -23.53
N PHE A 220 1.86 4.83 -23.18
CA PHE A 220 0.47 5.27 -23.16
C PHE A 220 -0.09 5.30 -24.59
N PRO A 221 -1.28 4.74 -24.81
CA PRO A 221 -1.98 4.80 -26.10
C PRO A 221 -2.60 6.19 -26.32
N ILE A 222 -1.78 7.25 -26.22
CA ILE A 222 -2.17 8.67 -26.25
C ILE A 222 -1.28 9.43 -27.23
N VAL A 223 -1.88 10.32 -28.02
CA VAL A 223 -1.20 11.32 -28.84
C VAL A 223 -1.65 12.73 -28.50
N TRP A 224 -0.77 13.70 -28.76
CA TRP A 224 -0.97 15.12 -28.50
C TRP A 224 -1.12 15.89 -29.81
N ARG A 225 -2.13 16.77 -29.87
CA ARG A 225 -2.44 17.66 -30.99
C ARG A 225 -2.74 19.05 -30.45
N GLU A 226 -1.88 20.02 -30.76
CA GLU A 226 -2.07 21.43 -30.38
C GLU A 226 -2.37 21.65 -28.87
N GLY A 227 -1.77 20.84 -27.99
CA GLY A 227 -1.97 20.90 -26.54
C GLY A 227 -3.14 20.08 -26.00
N PHE A 228 -3.94 19.47 -26.86
CA PHE A 228 -4.98 18.50 -26.50
C PHE A 228 -4.45 17.07 -26.65
N HIS A 229 -5.01 16.14 -25.88
CA HIS A 229 -4.68 14.71 -25.97
C HIS A 229 -5.87 13.91 -26.52
N GLU A 230 -5.57 12.88 -27.31
CA GLU A 230 -6.54 11.91 -27.83
C GLU A 230 -5.97 10.48 -27.70
N ALA A 231 -6.83 9.50 -27.54
CA ALA A 231 -6.42 8.09 -27.55
C ALA A 231 -6.07 7.65 -28.98
N VAL A 232 -5.10 6.75 -29.13
CA VAL A 232 -4.87 6.05 -30.41
C VAL A 232 -6.06 5.14 -30.72
N ASP A 233 -6.25 4.83 -32.01
CA ASP A 233 -7.31 3.90 -32.43
C ASP A 233 -7.04 2.49 -31.87
N GLU A 234 -8.10 1.76 -31.52
CA GLU A 234 -7.98 0.40 -30.98
C GLU A 234 -7.29 -0.55 -31.98
N SER A 235 -7.48 -0.33 -33.29
CA SER A 235 -6.82 -1.10 -34.35
C SER A 235 -5.32 -0.85 -34.48
N ASP A 236 -4.81 0.23 -33.87
CA ASP A 236 -3.38 0.55 -33.80
C ASP A 236 -2.70 -0.06 -32.56
N LEU A 237 -3.45 -0.79 -31.72
CA LEU A 237 -2.90 -1.49 -30.57
C LEU A 237 -2.32 -2.88 -30.97
N PRO A 238 -1.27 -3.37 -30.28
CA PRO A 238 -0.56 -2.72 -29.19
C PRO A 238 0.46 -1.67 -29.67
N LEU A 239 0.55 -0.55 -28.93
CA LEU A 239 1.61 0.44 -29.15
C LEU A 239 2.93 -0.05 -28.53
N LEU A 240 3.83 -0.57 -29.37
CA LEU A 240 5.13 -1.05 -28.94
C LEU A 240 6.16 0.09 -28.83
N PRO A 241 7.00 0.10 -27.77
CA PRO A 241 8.09 1.07 -27.67
C PRO A 241 9.16 0.78 -28.75
N PRO A 242 9.82 1.81 -29.29
CA PRO A 242 10.90 1.65 -30.25
C PRO A 242 12.18 1.18 -29.54
N GLU A 243 13.04 0.43 -30.22
CA GLU A 243 14.37 0.12 -29.68
C GLU A 243 15.21 1.39 -29.54
N LEU A 244 15.88 1.54 -28.39
CA LEU A 244 16.81 2.64 -28.12
C LEU A 244 18.21 2.11 -27.81
N THR A 245 19.23 2.89 -28.17
CA THR A 245 20.62 2.61 -27.78
C THR A 245 21.00 3.24 -26.45
N ASP A 246 20.22 4.21 -25.96
CA ASP A 246 20.40 4.87 -24.67
C ASP A 246 19.05 5.03 -23.95
N TYR A 247 18.98 4.49 -22.74
CA TYR A 247 17.78 4.45 -21.91
C TYR A 247 17.77 5.51 -20.80
N LYS A 248 18.75 6.42 -20.80
CA LYS A 248 18.77 7.56 -19.88
C LYS A 248 17.79 8.65 -20.32
N PRO A 249 17.28 9.48 -19.39
CA PRO A 249 16.60 10.72 -19.74
C PRO A 249 17.41 11.54 -20.75
N THR A 250 16.74 12.38 -21.54
CA THR A 250 17.44 13.32 -22.44
C THR A 250 18.26 14.33 -21.64
N GLU A 251 19.12 15.10 -22.31
CA GLU A 251 19.90 16.16 -21.65
C GLU A 251 19.00 17.23 -21.00
N ASP A 252 17.84 17.49 -21.59
CA ASP A 252 16.84 18.45 -21.09
C ASP A 252 15.90 17.83 -20.02
N GLY A 253 16.10 16.56 -19.65
CA GLY A 253 15.33 15.87 -18.61
C GLY A 253 14.07 15.13 -19.09
N GLU A 254 13.80 15.10 -20.40
CA GLU A 254 12.65 14.39 -20.98
C GLU A 254 12.77 12.86 -20.84
N PRO A 255 11.64 12.12 -20.90
CA PRO A 255 11.64 10.66 -20.87
C PRO A 255 12.50 10.03 -21.97
N PRO A 256 13.05 8.82 -21.76
CA PRO A 256 13.90 8.17 -22.77
C PRO A 256 13.24 8.00 -24.14
N LEU A 257 11.91 7.79 -24.20
CA LEU A 257 11.17 7.65 -25.46
C LEU A 257 11.24 8.91 -26.34
N ALA A 258 11.44 10.09 -25.74
CA ALA A 258 11.63 11.34 -26.48
C ALA A 258 12.85 11.32 -27.42
N ARG A 259 13.81 10.40 -27.19
CA ARG A 259 14.99 10.21 -28.07
C ARG A 259 14.61 9.64 -29.44
N ALA A 260 13.53 8.88 -29.54
CA ALA A 260 13.08 8.29 -30.80
C ALA A 260 12.19 9.27 -31.57
N ALA A 261 12.79 10.33 -32.12
CA ALA A 261 12.06 11.40 -32.81
C ALA A 261 11.10 10.88 -33.90
N ASP A 262 11.50 9.88 -34.68
CA ASP A 262 10.67 9.30 -35.74
C ASP A 262 9.48 8.47 -35.21
N TRP A 263 9.60 7.94 -33.99
CA TRP A 263 8.49 7.25 -33.32
C TRP A 263 7.59 8.24 -32.60
N VAL A 264 8.14 9.30 -32.00
CA VAL A 264 7.34 10.29 -31.28
C VAL A 264 6.53 11.15 -32.25
N ASN A 265 7.12 11.64 -33.33
CA ASN A 265 6.48 12.57 -34.25
C ASN A 265 5.76 11.80 -35.37
N LEU A 266 4.44 11.92 -35.44
CA LEU A 266 3.62 11.27 -36.45
C LEU A 266 3.50 12.13 -37.72
N PRO A 267 3.30 11.51 -38.90
CA PRO A 267 3.19 12.25 -40.17
C PRO A 267 2.06 13.27 -40.25
N ASP A 268 1.04 13.13 -39.40
CA ASP A 268 -0.13 14.02 -39.34
C ASP A 268 0.08 15.24 -38.40
N GLY A 269 1.30 15.41 -37.88
CA GLY A 269 1.69 16.51 -37.01
C GLY A 269 1.41 16.29 -35.52
N THR A 270 0.89 15.13 -35.12
CA THR A 270 0.72 14.78 -33.70
C THR A 270 1.98 14.16 -33.11
N THR A 271 2.06 14.15 -31.77
CA THR A 271 3.17 13.52 -31.04
C THR A 271 2.69 12.48 -30.05
N ARG A 272 3.33 11.32 -29.96
CA ARG A 272 3.02 10.29 -28.97
C ARG A 272 3.39 10.75 -27.56
N GLU A 273 2.63 10.31 -26.56
CA GLU A 273 3.01 10.41 -25.15
C GLU A 273 4.33 9.67 -24.90
N THR A 274 5.30 10.34 -24.30
CA THR A 274 6.65 9.80 -24.07
C THR A 274 6.85 9.21 -22.68
N ASN A 275 5.91 9.41 -21.77
CA ASN A 275 5.86 8.67 -20.53
C ASN A 275 5.36 7.24 -20.76
N THR A 276 5.66 6.36 -19.81
CA THR A 276 5.17 4.99 -19.77
C THR A 276 4.30 4.75 -18.55
N MET A 277 3.48 3.70 -18.62
CA MET A 277 2.72 3.20 -17.49
C MET A 277 3.66 2.60 -16.42
N PRO A 278 3.26 2.58 -15.13
CA PRO A 278 4.07 2.01 -14.08
C PRO A 278 3.95 0.49 -14.10
N GLN A 279 4.90 -0.23 -13.49
CA GLN A 279 4.85 -1.70 -13.33
C GLN A 279 3.53 -2.24 -12.72
N TRP A 280 2.80 -1.40 -11.99
CA TRP A 280 1.50 -1.76 -11.42
C TRP A 280 0.37 -1.79 -12.46
N ALA A 281 0.54 -1.22 -13.65
CA ALA A 281 -0.45 -1.31 -14.72
C ALA A 281 -0.77 -2.76 -15.08
N GLY A 282 0.25 -3.61 -15.23
CA GLY A 282 0.05 -5.05 -15.42
C GLY A 282 -0.37 -5.79 -14.14
N SER A 283 0.26 -5.46 -13.01
CA SER A 283 0.03 -6.22 -11.76
C SER A 283 -1.38 -6.03 -11.17
N CYS A 284 -2.14 -5.02 -11.59
CA CYS A 284 -3.49 -4.79 -11.04
C CYS A 284 -4.58 -5.69 -11.61
N TRP A 285 -4.30 -6.45 -12.67
CA TRP A 285 -5.30 -7.30 -13.33
C TRP A 285 -4.77 -8.65 -13.85
N TYR A 286 -3.48 -8.95 -13.68
CA TYR A 286 -2.85 -10.20 -14.13
C TYR A 286 -3.58 -11.49 -13.72
N TYR A 287 -4.24 -11.51 -12.56
CA TYR A 287 -5.01 -12.65 -12.07
C TYR A 287 -6.22 -12.96 -12.98
N LEU A 288 -6.78 -11.94 -13.66
CA LEU A 288 -7.81 -12.12 -14.70
C LEU A 288 -7.18 -12.67 -15.97
N ARG A 289 -6.00 -12.18 -16.35
CA ARG A 289 -5.32 -12.65 -17.57
C ARG A 289 -4.94 -14.12 -17.48
N TYR A 290 -4.59 -14.63 -16.29
CA TYR A 290 -4.30 -16.06 -16.11
C TYR A 290 -5.47 -16.98 -16.45
N LEU A 291 -6.70 -16.50 -16.36
CA LEU A 291 -7.89 -17.30 -16.64
C LEU A 291 -8.00 -17.63 -18.14
N ASP A 292 -7.42 -16.78 -18.99
CA ASP A 292 -7.55 -16.86 -20.45
C ASP A 292 -6.31 -16.31 -21.18
N ALA A 293 -5.13 -16.78 -20.76
CA ALA A 293 -3.84 -16.14 -21.09
C ALA A 293 -3.48 -16.13 -22.59
N GLN A 294 -4.09 -17.02 -23.38
CA GLN A 294 -3.84 -17.15 -24.82
C GLN A 294 -4.88 -16.41 -25.69
N ASN A 295 -5.83 -15.71 -25.07
CA ASN A 295 -6.88 -15.00 -25.80
C ASN A 295 -6.33 -13.72 -26.45
N GLU A 296 -6.37 -13.64 -27.77
CA GLU A 296 -5.86 -12.49 -28.52
C GLU A 296 -6.93 -11.41 -28.78
N ASP A 297 -8.20 -11.73 -28.57
CA ASP A 297 -9.34 -10.85 -28.88
C ASP A 297 -9.78 -10.00 -27.68
N CYS A 298 -9.56 -10.49 -26.45
CA CYS A 298 -9.90 -9.75 -25.24
C CYS A 298 -8.99 -10.11 -24.05
N PHE A 299 -9.07 -9.31 -22.99
CA PHE A 299 -8.24 -9.50 -21.80
C PHE A 299 -8.62 -10.76 -20.99
N VAL A 300 -9.91 -11.11 -20.96
CA VAL A 300 -10.48 -12.36 -20.44
C VAL A 300 -11.86 -12.63 -21.06
N SER A 301 -12.17 -13.88 -21.43
CA SER A 301 -13.53 -14.24 -21.87
C SER A 301 -14.52 -14.36 -20.70
N GLU A 302 -15.79 -14.02 -20.96
CA GLU A 302 -16.87 -14.14 -19.97
C GLU A 302 -17.01 -15.57 -19.42
N SER A 303 -16.81 -16.59 -20.27
CA SER A 303 -16.86 -17.98 -19.83
C SER A 303 -15.71 -18.36 -18.88
N ALA A 304 -14.49 -17.89 -19.15
CA ALA A 304 -13.34 -18.16 -18.30
C ALA A 304 -13.45 -17.40 -16.97
N GLU A 305 -13.86 -16.14 -17.03
CA GLU A 305 -14.08 -15.30 -15.85
C GLU A 305 -15.12 -15.93 -14.91
N LYS A 306 -16.30 -16.29 -15.41
CA LYS A 306 -17.37 -16.88 -14.59
C LYS A 306 -17.04 -18.26 -14.04
N TYR A 307 -16.17 -19.01 -14.70
CA TYR A 307 -15.77 -20.34 -14.24
C TYR A 307 -14.77 -20.25 -13.10
N TRP A 308 -13.78 -19.38 -13.20
CA TRP A 308 -12.66 -19.32 -12.26
C TRP A 308 -12.83 -18.30 -11.15
N MET A 309 -13.53 -17.19 -11.39
CA MET A 309 -13.67 -16.14 -10.37
C MET A 309 -14.69 -16.56 -9.31
N ASN A 310 -14.46 -16.23 -8.03
CA ASN A 310 -13.38 -15.36 -7.52
C ASN A 310 -12.06 -16.10 -7.22
N VAL A 311 -10.94 -15.38 -7.04
CA VAL A 311 -9.72 -15.98 -6.47
C VAL A 311 -10.00 -16.40 -5.03
N ASP A 312 -10.05 -17.71 -4.77
CA ASP A 312 -10.38 -18.26 -3.45
C ASP A 312 -9.37 -17.86 -2.37
N LEU A 313 -8.08 -17.99 -2.67
CA LEU A 313 -6.97 -17.72 -1.75
C LEU A 313 -5.84 -16.99 -2.48
N TYR A 314 -5.53 -15.79 -2.00
CA TYR A 314 -4.37 -15.03 -2.43
C TYR A 314 -3.33 -14.95 -1.31
N VAL A 315 -2.10 -15.34 -1.62
CA VAL A 315 -0.96 -15.34 -0.67
C VAL A 315 0.08 -14.33 -1.15
N GLY A 316 0.38 -13.32 -0.34
CA GLY A 316 1.35 -12.28 -0.69
C GLY A 316 1.79 -11.46 0.50
N GLY A 317 2.99 -10.90 0.49
CA GLY A 317 3.54 -10.18 1.65
C GLY A 317 2.75 -8.92 2.03
N THR A 318 2.83 -8.52 3.30
CA THR A 318 2.12 -7.34 3.84
C THR A 318 2.57 -6.02 3.22
N GLU A 319 3.74 -5.97 2.58
CA GLU A 319 4.24 -4.80 1.85
C GLU A 319 3.31 -4.34 0.71
N HIS A 320 2.41 -5.22 0.25
CA HIS A 320 1.46 -4.92 -0.82
C HIS A 320 0.11 -4.40 -0.31
N ALA A 321 -0.05 -4.21 1.00
CA ALA A 321 -1.31 -3.88 1.67
C ALA A 321 -2.06 -2.67 1.09
N VAL A 322 -1.37 -1.54 0.92
CA VAL A 322 -1.98 -0.25 0.55
C VAL A 322 -1.65 0.22 -0.87
N LEU A 323 -0.76 -0.51 -1.56
CA LEU A 323 -0.40 -0.26 -2.96
C LEU A 323 -1.10 -1.29 -3.86
N HIS A 324 -0.39 -2.35 -4.24
CA HIS A 324 -0.87 -3.39 -5.15
C HIS A 324 -2.27 -3.90 -4.82
N LEU A 325 -2.56 -4.28 -3.57
CA LEU A 325 -3.88 -4.80 -3.22
C LEU A 325 -4.99 -3.76 -3.34
N LEU A 326 -4.70 -2.48 -3.08
CA LEU A 326 -5.68 -1.41 -3.25
C LEU A 326 -5.90 -1.10 -4.73
N TYR A 327 -4.82 -1.05 -5.53
CA TYR A 327 -4.91 -0.80 -6.97
C TYR A 327 -5.58 -1.96 -7.72
N ALA A 328 -5.31 -3.21 -7.33
CA ALA A 328 -5.99 -4.38 -7.89
C ALA A 328 -7.50 -4.33 -7.61
N ARG A 329 -7.91 -3.95 -6.39
CA ARG A 329 -9.32 -3.74 -6.05
C ARG A 329 -9.95 -2.58 -6.84
N PHE A 330 -9.23 -1.48 -7.00
CA PHE A 330 -9.69 -0.33 -7.79
C PHE A 330 -9.95 -0.73 -9.24
N TRP A 331 -8.97 -1.33 -9.92
CA TRP A 331 -9.13 -1.78 -11.31
C TRP A 331 -10.21 -2.83 -11.47
N HIS A 332 -10.32 -3.77 -10.53
CA HIS A 332 -11.40 -4.76 -10.54
C HIS A 332 -12.78 -4.10 -10.48
N LYS A 333 -12.96 -3.08 -9.64
CA LYS A 333 -14.21 -2.33 -9.54
C LYS A 333 -14.52 -1.56 -10.81
N VAL A 334 -13.53 -0.92 -11.42
CA VAL A 334 -13.70 -0.25 -12.73
C VAL A 334 -14.20 -1.25 -13.78
N LEU A 335 -13.55 -2.42 -13.89
CA LEU A 335 -13.95 -3.46 -14.86
C LEU A 335 -15.32 -4.10 -14.54
N PHE A 336 -15.66 -4.22 -13.25
CA PHE A 336 -16.98 -4.67 -12.80
C PHE A 336 -18.07 -3.65 -13.15
N ASP A 337 -17.85 -2.36 -12.89
CA ASP A 337 -18.80 -1.28 -13.20
C ASP A 337 -19.01 -1.13 -14.72
N LEU A 338 -18.00 -1.43 -15.52
CA LEU A 338 -18.08 -1.53 -16.99
C LEU A 338 -18.78 -2.81 -17.48
N GLY A 339 -19.11 -3.74 -16.59
CA GLY A 339 -19.84 -4.98 -16.91
C GLY A 339 -18.98 -6.12 -17.45
N HIS A 340 -17.65 -6.04 -17.35
CA HIS A 340 -16.76 -7.11 -17.82
C HIS A 340 -16.55 -8.24 -16.81
N LEU A 341 -16.82 -7.99 -15.53
CA LEU A 341 -16.58 -8.95 -14.44
C LEU A 341 -17.88 -9.27 -13.70
N SER A 342 -17.99 -10.48 -13.17
CA SER A 342 -19.19 -10.97 -12.47
C SER A 342 -19.19 -10.66 -10.98
N THR A 343 -18.02 -10.32 -10.41
CA THR A 343 -17.83 -10.03 -8.98
C THR A 343 -17.27 -8.63 -8.72
N PRO A 344 -17.57 -8.00 -7.57
CA PRO A 344 -17.08 -6.66 -7.25
C PRO A 344 -15.73 -6.61 -6.50
N GLU A 345 -15.15 -7.75 -6.13
CA GLU A 345 -13.88 -7.85 -5.41
C GLU A 345 -13.06 -9.05 -5.92
N PRO A 346 -11.73 -8.92 -6.11
CA PRO A 346 -10.90 -9.92 -6.80
C PRO A 346 -10.36 -11.06 -5.94
N PHE A 347 -10.36 -10.94 -4.60
CA PHE A 347 -9.73 -11.93 -3.72
C PHE A 347 -10.63 -12.25 -2.53
N GLN A 348 -11.12 -13.49 -2.45
CA GLN A 348 -12.01 -13.96 -1.39
C GLN A 348 -11.27 -14.04 -0.04
N ARG A 349 -10.23 -14.87 0.05
CA ARG A 349 -9.35 -14.98 1.23
C ARG A 349 -7.98 -14.43 0.90
N LEU A 350 -7.40 -13.67 1.83
CA LEU A 350 -6.04 -13.17 1.71
C LEU A 350 -5.22 -13.55 2.94
N VAL A 351 -4.06 -14.15 2.72
CA VAL A 351 -3.11 -14.50 3.78
C VAL A 351 -1.77 -13.86 3.47
N ASN A 352 -1.26 -13.08 4.41
CA ASN A 352 0.04 -12.44 4.24
C ASN A 352 1.14 -13.29 4.86
N GLN A 353 2.06 -13.81 4.04
CA GLN A 353 3.24 -14.49 4.59
C GLN A 353 4.17 -13.50 5.30
N GLY A 354 4.81 -13.96 6.36
CA GLY A 354 5.84 -13.20 7.05
C GLY A 354 7.14 -13.16 6.25
N ILE A 355 7.90 -12.09 6.47
CA ILE A 355 9.20 -11.87 5.80
C ILE A 355 10.24 -12.89 6.33
N ILE A 356 10.98 -13.51 5.41
CA ILE A 356 12.17 -14.30 5.76
C ILE A 356 13.35 -13.35 5.96
N LEU A 357 13.97 -13.46 7.13
CA LEU A 357 15.14 -12.68 7.52
C LEU A 357 16.42 -13.50 7.22
N GLY A 358 17.52 -12.83 6.94
CA GLY A 358 18.84 -13.45 6.85
C GLY A 358 19.31 -13.99 8.20
N GLU A 359 20.45 -14.68 8.20
CA GLU A 359 21.08 -15.20 9.43
C GLU A 359 21.49 -14.06 10.39
N ASP A 360 21.61 -12.83 9.86
CA ASP A 360 21.86 -11.58 10.59
C ASP A 360 20.60 -10.98 11.25
N GLY A 361 19.44 -11.62 11.09
CA GLY A 361 18.16 -11.14 11.61
C GLY A 361 17.56 -9.96 10.83
N GLN A 362 18.13 -9.61 9.66
CA GLN A 362 17.64 -8.51 8.83
C GLN A 362 16.88 -9.01 7.60
N LYS A 363 16.01 -8.19 7.00
CA LYS A 363 15.33 -8.56 5.74
C LYS A 363 16.37 -8.96 4.69
N MET A 364 16.19 -10.13 4.08
CA MET A 364 17.03 -10.58 2.98
C MET A 364 16.93 -9.61 1.80
N SER A 365 18.08 -9.17 1.29
CA SER A 365 18.12 -8.34 0.08
C SER A 365 19.46 -8.46 -0.62
N LYS A 366 19.45 -8.34 -1.96
CA LYS A 366 20.67 -8.36 -2.78
C LYS A 366 21.63 -7.23 -2.38
N SER A 367 21.12 -6.04 -2.07
CA SER A 367 21.93 -4.88 -1.67
C SER A 367 22.66 -5.06 -0.35
N ARG A 368 22.16 -5.94 0.54
CA ARG A 368 22.81 -6.27 1.82
C ARG A 368 23.75 -7.46 1.73
N GLY A 369 23.76 -8.19 0.60
CA GLY A 369 24.58 -9.40 0.44
C GLY A 369 24.20 -10.56 1.36
N ASN A 370 23.05 -10.49 2.04
CA ASN A 370 22.57 -11.49 3.00
C ASN A 370 21.47 -12.41 2.43
N ALA A 371 21.20 -12.32 1.12
CA ALA A 371 20.22 -13.16 0.45
C ALA A 371 20.77 -14.57 0.25
N VAL A 372 20.02 -15.58 0.70
CA VAL A 372 20.32 -16.99 0.43
C VAL A 372 19.75 -17.34 -0.94
N ASN A 373 20.57 -17.86 -1.84
CA ASN A 373 20.12 -18.30 -3.16
C ASN A 373 19.45 -19.68 -3.04
N PRO A 374 18.15 -19.83 -3.39
CA PRO A 374 17.48 -21.13 -3.39
C PRO A 374 18.21 -22.20 -4.20
N ASP A 375 18.81 -21.85 -5.33
CA ASP A 375 19.51 -22.81 -6.20
C ASP A 375 20.65 -23.51 -5.44
N THR A 376 21.41 -22.77 -4.64
CA THR A 376 22.49 -23.34 -3.83
C THR A 376 21.97 -24.34 -2.80
N VAL A 377 20.81 -24.06 -2.18
CA VAL A 377 20.20 -24.96 -1.20
C VAL A 377 19.62 -26.20 -1.90
N ILE A 378 19.03 -26.02 -3.08
CA ILE A 378 18.46 -27.11 -3.88
C ILE A 378 19.56 -28.04 -4.40
N ASP A 379 20.68 -27.50 -4.87
CA ASP A 379 21.81 -28.31 -5.35
C ASP A 379 22.42 -29.18 -4.22
N GLU A 380 22.41 -28.67 -2.98
CA GLU A 380 23.01 -29.36 -1.83
C GLU A 380 22.04 -30.33 -1.13
N TYR A 381 20.77 -29.96 -0.98
CA TYR A 381 19.80 -30.70 -0.17
C TYR A 381 18.56 -31.18 -0.93
N GLY A 382 18.38 -30.77 -2.18
CA GLY A 382 17.20 -31.07 -2.99
C GLY A 382 16.01 -30.15 -2.72
N ALA A 383 15.12 -30.06 -3.70
CA ALA A 383 13.95 -29.17 -3.65
C ALA A 383 12.98 -29.49 -2.51
N ASP A 384 12.79 -30.77 -2.16
CA ASP A 384 11.88 -31.17 -1.09
C ASP A 384 12.37 -30.74 0.29
N ALA A 385 13.68 -30.84 0.54
CA ALA A 385 14.26 -30.39 1.80
C ALA A 385 14.10 -28.86 1.96
N PHE A 386 14.33 -28.12 0.87
CA PHE A 386 14.12 -26.68 0.83
C PHE A 386 12.65 -26.30 1.11
N ARG A 387 11.70 -26.84 0.33
CA ARG A 387 10.25 -26.58 0.47
C ARG A 387 9.74 -26.94 1.86
N LEU A 388 10.10 -28.12 2.35
CA LEU A 388 9.64 -28.60 3.64
C LEU A 388 10.24 -27.79 4.78
N TYR A 389 11.48 -27.30 4.64
CA TYR A 389 12.08 -26.40 5.60
C TYR A 389 11.35 -25.05 5.66
N GLU A 390 11.10 -24.39 4.51
CA GLU A 390 10.39 -23.10 4.48
C GLU A 390 9.04 -23.17 5.20
N MET A 391 8.32 -24.28 5.00
CA MET A 391 7.02 -24.53 5.62
C MET A 391 7.12 -24.97 7.09
N PHE A 392 8.27 -25.47 7.54
CA PHE A 392 8.50 -25.95 8.90
C PHE A 392 9.06 -24.88 9.86
N MET A 393 9.70 -23.83 9.32
CA MET A 393 10.37 -22.76 10.11
C MET A 393 9.46 -22.08 11.14
N GLY A 394 8.15 -22.09 10.93
CA GLY A 394 7.16 -21.52 11.84
C GLY A 394 5.84 -21.20 11.14
N PRO A 395 4.89 -20.57 11.85
CA PRO A 395 3.62 -20.17 11.27
C PRO A 395 3.82 -19.28 10.04
N LEU A 396 3.02 -19.48 8.98
CA LEU A 396 3.19 -18.82 7.67
C LEU A 396 3.29 -17.29 7.79
N GLU A 397 2.43 -16.68 8.61
CA GLU A 397 2.24 -15.24 8.74
C GLU A 397 3.35 -14.54 9.56
N MET A 398 4.16 -15.30 10.29
CA MET A 398 5.20 -14.74 11.16
C MET A 398 6.51 -14.50 10.42
N MET A 399 7.23 -13.43 10.78
CA MET A 399 8.61 -13.23 10.32
C MET A 399 9.51 -14.31 10.92
N LYS A 400 10.43 -14.85 10.11
CA LYS A 400 11.26 -16.01 10.48
C LYS A 400 12.71 -15.81 10.04
N PRO A 401 13.71 -16.00 10.92
CA PRO A 401 15.10 -15.99 10.52
C PRO A 401 15.46 -17.28 9.79
N TRP A 402 16.16 -17.15 8.66
CA TRP A 402 16.76 -18.26 7.96
C TRP A 402 17.84 -18.94 8.81
N ASN A 403 17.89 -20.27 8.76
CA ASN A 403 18.92 -21.05 9.40
C ASN A 403 19.22 -22.31 8.58
N THR A 404 20.37 -22.32 7.90
CA THR A 404 20.80 -23.42 7.03
C THR A 404 20.85 -24.78 7.76
N LYS A 405 21.19 -24.80 9.06
CA LYS A 405 21.17 -26.05 9.85
C LYS A 405 19.77 -26.65 10.00
N GLY A 406 18.73 -25.83 9.87
CA GLY A 406 17.35 -26.27 9.84
C GLY A 406 17.04 -27.10 8.59
N VAL A 407 17.61 -26.74 7.44
CA VAL A 407 17.50 -27.49 6.19
C VAL A 407 18.12 -28.88 6.35
N GLU A 408 19.32 -28.99 6.94
CA GLU A 408 19.97 -30.28 7.23
C GLU A 408 19.08 -31.19 8.10
N GLY A 409 18.33 -30.62 9.04
CA GLY A 409 17.39 -31.37 9.89
C GLY A 409 16.25 -31.97 9.08
N VAL A 410 15.70 -31.19 8.15
CA VAL A 410 14.62 -31.61 7.24
C VAL A 410 15.12 -32.63 6.22
N TYR A 411 16.30 -32.41 5.64
CA TYR A 411 16.95 -33.37 4.74
C TYR A 411 17.14 -34.74 5.41
N ARG A 412 17.65 -34.76 6.66
CA ARG A 412 17.77 -36.00 7.44
C ARG A 412 16.42 -36.64 7.75
N PHE A 413 15.37 -35.85 7.96
CA PHE A 413 14.02 -36.39 8.14
C PHE A 413 13.52 -37.07 6.87
N LEU A 414 13.66 -36.44 5.69
CA LEU A 414 13.32 -37.07 4.41
C LEU A 414 14.11 -38.36 4.19
N GLY A 415 15.41 -38.37 4.49
CA GLY A 415 16.23 -39.58 4.44
C GLY A 415 15.82 -40.66 5.46
N ARG A 416 15.19 -40.30 6.59
CA ARG A 416 14.57 -41.30 7.49
C ARG A 416 13.30 -41.88 6.87
N VAL A 417 12.43 -41.04 6.31
CA VAL A 417 11.22 -41.50 5.62
C VAL A 417 11.58 -42.45 4.48
N TRP A 418 12.56 -42.10 3.64
CA TRP A 418 13.05 -42.96 2.58
C TRP A 418 13.48 -44.34 3.07
N ARG A 419 14.28 -44.39 4.15
CA ARG A 419 14.77 -45.65 4.75
C ARG A 419 13.69 -46.50 5.42
N LEU A 420 12.49 -45.96 5.70
CA LEU A 420 11.36 -46.79 6.12
C LEU A 420 10.89 -47.69 4.97
N PHE A 421 10.99 -47.21 3.72
CA PHE A 421 10.47 -47.91 2.56
C PHE A 421 11.54 -48.68 1.79
N ILE A 422 12.78 -48.20 1.73
CA ILE A 422 13.81 -48.76 0.87
C ILE A 422 14.82 -49.59 1.66
N ASP A 423 15.14 -50.77 1.14
CA ASP A 423 16.16 -51.66 1.70
C ASP A 423 17.56 -51.05 1.58
N GLU A 424 18.31 -51.05 2.69
CA GLU A 424 19.59 -50.35 2.80
C GLU A 424 20.68 -50.95 1.89
N GLU A 425 20.67 -52.27 1.68
CA GLU A 425 21.64 -52.91 0.78
C GLU A 425 21.33 -52.56 -0.67
N SER A 426 20.06 -52.64 -1.07
CA SER A 426 19.64 -52.26 -2.43
C SER A 426 19.95 -50.80 -2.76
N TYR A 427 19.82 -49.90 -1.78
CA TYR A 427 20.15 -48.49 -1.96
C TYR A 427 21.67 -48.25 -2.11
N LYS A 428 22.51 -48.99 -1.37
CA LYS A 428 23.97 -48.92 -1.54
C LYS A 428 24.40 -49.39 -2.92
N ASP A 429 23.79 -50.47 -3.41
CA ASP A 429 24.06 -51.00 -4.75
C ASP A 429 23.65 -49.96 -5.82
N TYR A 430 22.49 -49.32 -5.65
CA TYR A 430 22.04 -48.21 -6.47
C TYR A 430 23.04 -47.04 -6.47
N GLU A 431 23.48 -46.56 -5.30
CA GLU A 431 24.43 -45.44 -5.22
C GLU A 431 25.75 -45.75 -5.93
N GLN A 432 26.25 -46.99 -5.82
CA GLN A 432 27.45 -47.42 -6.52
C GLN A 432 27.25 -47.45 -8.04
N ALA A 433 26.09 -47.93 -8.50
CA ALA A 433 25.74 -47.98 -9.91
C ALA A 433 25.58 -46.57 -10.51
N VAL A 434 24.94 -45.64 -9.79
CA VAL A 434 24.81 -44.24 -10.21
C VAL A 434 26.15 -43.53 -10.25
N ALA A 435 27.03 -43.78 -9.28
CA ALA A 435 28.38 -43.21 -9.30
C ALA A 435 29.20 -43.68 -10.53
N ALA A 436 28.93 -44.90 -11.02
CA ALA A 436 29.57 -45.43 -12.22
C ALA A 436 28.93 -44.94 -13.53
N ALA A 437 27.62 -44.68 -13.54
CA ALA A 437 26.87 -44.19 -14.71
C ALA A 437 25.79 -43.16 -14.28
N PRO A 438 26.16 -41.89 -14.06
CA PRO A 438 25.23 -40.87 -13.56
C PRO A 438 24.03 -40.60 -14.49
N ASP A 439 24.21 -40.80 -15.79
CA ASP A 439 23.17 -40.66 -16.82
C ASP A 439 22.08 -41.75 -16.75
N GLN A 440 22.32 -42.82 -15.98
CA GLN A 440 21.38 -43.94 -15.82
C GLN A 440 20.63 -43.91 -14.48
N ALA A 441 20.77 -42.85 -13.67
CA ALA A 441 20.21 -42.79 -12.33
C ALA A 441 18.70 -43.12 -12.28
N GLU A 442 17.91 -42.54 -13.19
CA GLU A 442 16.47 -42.79 -13.24
C GLU A 442 16.14 -44.25 -13.63
N ALA A 443 16.88 -44.84 -14.57
CA ALA A 443 16.66 -46.22 -15.00
C ALA A 443 16.99 -47.24 -13.89
N LEU A 444 17.99 -46.93 -13.05
CA LEU A 444 18.44 -47.80 -11.96
C LEU A 444 17.49 -47.83 -10.75
N LEU A 445 16.52 -46.90 -10.67
CA LEU A 445 15.53 -46.88 -9.59
C LEU A 445 14.68 -48.17 -9.53
N VAL A 446 14.51 -48.87 -10.66
CA VAL A 446 13.74 -50.12 -10.74
C VAL A 446 14.35 -51.26 -9.93
N ASP A 447 15.66 -51.20 -9.65
CA ASP A 447 16.39 -52.24 -8.93
C ASP A 447 16.33 -52.06 -7.40
N LEU A 448 15.79 -50.92 -6.93
CA LEU A 448 15.57 -50.67 -5.51
C LEU A 448 14.53 -51.64 -4.95
N LYS A 449 14.83 -52.21 -3.78
CA LYS A 449 13.95 -53.15 -3.10
C LYS A 449 13.28 -52.47 -1.92
N LEU A 450 12.04 -52.88 -1.63
CA LEU A 450 11.37 -52.44 -0.42
C LEU A 450 12.05 -53.03 0.82
N HIS A 451 12.07 -52.25 1.89
CA HIS A 451 12.54 -52.67 3.19
C HIS A 451 11.68 -53.85 3.67
N LYS A 452 12.31 -54.89 4.22
CA LYS A 452 11.66 -56.16 4.62
C LYS A 452 10.51 -56.03 5.64
N ALA A 453 10.42 -54.89 6.34
CA ALA A 453 9.33 -54.61 7.29
C ALA A 453 8.03 -54.18 6.58
N ILE A 454 8.09 -53.85 5.29
CA ILE A 454 6.92 -53.56 4.47
C ILE A 454 6.33 -54.89 4.00
N THR A 455 5.13 -55.20 4.50
CA THR A 455 4.37 -56.40 4.14
C THR A 455 2.96 -56.01 3.72
N ASP A 456 2.24 -56.95 3.08
CA ASP A 456 0.82 -56.77 2.70
C ASP A 456 -0.16 -57.05 3.87
N ASP A 457 0.34 -57.14 5.10
CA ASP A 457 -0.49 -57.39 6.28
C ASP A 457 -1.37 -56.18 6.59
N ALA A 458 -2.58 -56.44 7.10
CA ALA A 458 -3.47 -55.37 7.54
C ALA A 458 -2.89 -54.64 8.77
N PRO A 459 -2.96 -53.29 8.83
CA PRO A 459 -2.49 -52.54 9.98
C PRO A 459 -3.29 -52.90 11.24
N ASN A 460 -2.62 -52.97 12.38
CA ASN A 460 -3.28 -53.23 13.64
C ASN A 460 -4.07 -51.99 14.14
N ASN A 461 -4.89 -52.16 15.18
CA ASN A 461 -5.74 -51.08 15.71
C ASN A 461 -4.93 -49.86 16.22
N GLU A 462 -3.73 -50.07 16.76
CA GLU A 462 -2.89 -48.97 17.24
C GLU A 462 -2.30 -48.16 16.07
N GLN A 463 -1.81 -48.85 15.04
CA GLN A 463 -1.33 -48.24 13.79
C GLN A 463 -2.45 -47.47 13.08
N LEU A 464 -3.65 -48.06 12.97
CA LEU A 464 -4.81 -47.38 12.40
C LEU A 464 -5.18 -46.12 13.18
N LYS A 465 -5.15 -46.19 14.51
CA LYS A 465 -5.44 -45.03 15.36
C LYS A 465 -4.40 -43.92 15.16
N ALA A 466 -3.10 -44.26 15.13
CA ALA A 466 -2.03 -43.30 14.88
C ALA A 466 -2.16 -42.65 13.49
N LEU A 467 -2.45 -43.47 12.46
CA LEU A 467 -2.67 -43.01 11.09
C LEU A 467 -3.85 -42.03 11.01
N HIS A 468 -5.03 -42.41 11.52
CA HIS A 468 -6.20 -41.53 11.47
C HIS A 468 -6.03 -40.26 12.31
N ALA A 469 -5.33 -40.32 13.44
CA ALA A 469 -5.01 -39.14 14.24
C ALA A 469 -4.09 -38.18 13.47
N CYS A 470 -3.06 -38.71 12.79
CA CYS A 470 -2.17 -37.93 11.94
C CYS A 470 -2.93 -37.31 10.76
N ILE A 471 -3.71 -38.10 10.01
CA ILE A 471 -4.53 -37.62 8.88
C ILE A 471 -5.44 -36.48 9.32
N LYS A 472 -6.18 -36.66 10.42
CA LYS A 472 -7.06 -35.62 10.94
C LYS A 472 -6.28 -34.34 11.26
N LYS A 473 -5.17 -34.45 12.00
CA LYS A 473 -4.36 -33.29 12.39
C LYS A 473 -3.76 -32.57 11.18
N VAL A 474 -3.20 -33.31 10.24
CA VAL A 474 -2.58 -32.75 9.02
C VAL A 474 -3.64 -32.07 8.17
N THR A 475 -4.82 -32.68 7.99
CA THR A 475 -5.94 -32.08 7.24
C THR A 475 -6.40 -30.78 7.89
N ASP A 476 -6.69 -30.80 9.19
CA ASP A 476 -7.13 -29.61 9.94
C ASP A 476 -6.08 -28.48 9.89
N ASP A 477 -4.79 -28.84 9.93
CA ASP A 477 -3.67 -27.89 9.84
C ASP A 477 -3.46 -27.35 8.43
N LEU A 478 -3.63 -28.15 7.38
CA LEU A 478 -3.55 -27.69 5.99
C LEU A 478 -4.67 -26.70 5.66
N ASP A 479 -5.91 -26.98 6.05
CA ASP A 479 -7.05 -26.07 5.88
C ASP A 479 -6.83 -24.73 6.62
N GLY A 480 -6.18 -24.83 7.79
CA GLY A 480 -5.76 -23.69 8.60
C GLY A 480 -4.44 -23.04 8.20
N MET A 481 -3.76 -23.53 7.14
CA MET A 481 -2.42 -23.09 6.70
C MET A 481 -1.35 -23.13 7.80
N ARG A 482 -1.47 -24.04 8.76
CA ARG A 482 -0.52 -24.30 9.85
C ARG A 482 0.51 -25.35 9.44
N PHE A 483 1.23 -25.08 8.36
CA PHE A 483 2.12 -26.06 7.73
C PHE A 483 3.21 -26.60 8.68
N ASN A 484 3.76 -25.75 9.55
CA ASN A 484 4.79 -26.17 10.50
C ASN A 484 4.28 -27.24 11.48
N THR A 485 3.03 -27.13 11.94
CA THR A 485 2.44 -28.13 12.83
C THR A 485 1.94 -29.37 12.08
N SER A 486 1.56 -29.25 10.80
CA SER A 486 1.33 -30.40 9.92
C SER A 486 2.61 -31.24 9.80
N ILE A 487 3.74 -30.60 9.51
CA ILE A 487 5.04 -31.27 9.32
C ILE A 487 5.49 -31.91 10.64
N SER A 488 5.33 -31.21 11.76
CA SER A 488 5.58 -31.77 13.09
C SER A 488 4.74 -33.02 13.36
N ALA A 489 3.46 -33.02 12.97
CA ALA A 489 2.59 -34.19 13.11
C ALA A 489 3.09 -35.39 12.27
N LEU A 490 3.58 -35.15 11.05
CA LEU A 490 4.18 -36.18 10.20
C LEU A 490 5.47 -36.72 10.82
N MET A 491 6.32 -35.86 11.39
CA MET A 491 7.54 -36.28 12.08
C MET A 491 7.25 -37.15 13.31
N VAL A 492 6.20 -36.81 14.09
CA VAL A 492 5.75 -37.63 15.21
C VAL A 492 5.22 -38.97 14.72
N PHE A 493 4.36 -38.97 13.70
CA PHE A 493 3.82 -40.20 13.12
C PHE A 493 4.92 -41.16 12.63
N VAL A 494 5.96 -40.65 11.97
CA VAL A 494 7.12 -41.43 11.52
C VAL A 494 7.93 -42.05 12.68
N ASN A 495 7.87 -41.47 13.89
CA ASN A 495 8.55 -42.06 15.05
C ASN A 495 7.66 -43.07 15.81
N ASP A 496 6.34 -42.89 15.76
CA ASP A 496 5.37 -43.64 16.56
C ASP A 496 4.77 -44.86 15.82
N ALA A 497 4.66 -44.80 14.49
CA ALA A 497 4.09 -45.84 13.63
C ALA A 497 5.18 -46.74 13.02
#